data_AF-J3N579-F1
#
_entry.id   AF-J3N579-F1
#
_cell.length_a   1.000
_cell.length_b   1.000
_cell.length_c   1.000
_cell.angle_alpha   90.00
_cell.angle_beta   90.00
_cell.angle_gamma   90.00
#
_symmetry.space_group_name_H-M   'P 1'
#
loop_
_entity.id
_entity.type
_entity.pdbx_description
1 polymer ?
#
loop_
_entity_poly.entity_id
_entity_poly.type
_entity_poly.pdbx_seq_one_letter_code
_entity_poly.pdbx_strand_id
1 'polypeptide(L)'
;MARAANGERVCLALKVFRGVYLAREPCLATSLCVSSLIHSSIQDTHDCYNGRATFLLDHVRRGAAAVTLATHNVDSRQLAAARARELGIGRGDRGLQFARLTGMAGGLSLDRAPQHRVPGEQVLAVRPVEHIIPYLIRRAKENMGLLSSSSFDKQLLRKELVRRFKVAMLGCNCYMNWLFD
;
A
#
# COMPACT_ATOMS: atom_id res chain seq x y z
N MET A 1 -13.51 15.96 -15.18
CA MET A 1 -12.03 15.91 -15.28
C MET A 1 -11.54 14.98 -16.40
N ALA A 2 -11.76 13.66 -16.36
CA ALA A 2 -11.33 12.77 -17.45
C ALA A 2 -11.91 13.14 -18.84
N ARG A 3 -13.19 13.55 -18.89
CA ARG A 3 -13.82 14.06 -20.12
C ARG A 3 -13.25 15.39 -20.61
N ALA A 4 -12.76 16.25 -19.70
CA ALA A 4 -12.18 17.54 -20.05
C ALA A 4 -10.75 17.37 -20.61
N ALA A 5 -9.95 16.49 -19.99
CA ALA A 5 -8.58 16.21 -20.42
C ALA A 5 -8.49 15.60 -21.83
N ASN A 6 -9.48 14.78 -22.23
CA ASN A 6 -9.55 14.22 -23.59
C ASN A 6 -9.73 15.30 -24.68
N GLY A 7 -10.32 16.45 -24.35
CA GLY A 7 -10.49 17.57 -25.28
C GLY A 7 -9.20 18.37 -25.52
N GLU A 8 -8.28 18.36 -24.55
CA GLU A 8 -7.10 19.25 -24.54
C GLU A 8 -5.76 18.53 -24.77
N ARG A 9 -5.76 17.21 -25.05
CA ARG A 9 -4.54 16.36 -25.16
C ARG A 9 -3.62 16.44 -23.92
N VAL A 10 -4.19 16.60 -22.73
CA VAL A 10 -3.44 16.66 -21.46
C VAL A 10 -3.44 15.28 -20.79
N CYS A 11 -2.27 14.81 -20.36
CA CYS A 11 -2.15 13.60 -19.55
C CYS A 11 -2.45 13.90 -18.07
N LEU A 12 -3.45 13.21 -17.50
CA LEU A 12 -3.83 13.38 -16.09
C LEU A 12 -2.98 12.49 -15.19
N ALA A 13 -2.25 13.09 -14.25
CA ALA A 13 -1.56 12.36 -13.18
C ALA A 13 -2.45 12.29 -11.93
N LEU A 14 -2.74 11.08 -11.44
CA LEU A 14 -3.65 10.85 -10.33
C LEU A 14 -2.97 10.04 -9.22
N LYS A 15 -2.98 10.55 -7.99
CA LYS A 15 -2.56 9.81 -6.81
C LYS A 15 -3.76 9.30 -6.03
N VAL A 16 -3.87 7.98 -5.91
CA VAL A 16 -5.06 7.33 -5.35
C VAL A 16 -4.76 6.83 -3.95
N PHE A 17 -5.65 7.15 -3.01
CA PHE A 17 -5.60 6.71 -1.61
C PHE A 17 -6.96 6.13 -1.20
N ARG A 18 -6.99 5.37 -0.10
CA ARG A 18 -8.23 4.87 0.52
C ARG A 18 -8.98 5.92 1.35
N GLY A 19 -8.29 7.01 1.70
CA GLY A 19 -8.78 8.02 2.64
C GLY A 19 -8.01 7.99 3.96
N VAL A 20 -7.78 9.18 4.53
CA VAL A 20 -6.97 9.38 5.74
C VAL A 20 -7.85 9.59 7.00
N TYR A 21 -9.16 9.78 6.80
CA TYR A 21 -10.10 10.13 7.87
C TYR A 21 -11.22 9.10 8.06
N LEU A 22 -11.04 7.87 7.60
CA LEU A 22 -12.08 6.82 7.65
C LEU A 22 -12.68 6.59 9.05
N ALA A 23 -11.89 6.78 10.11
CA ALA A 23 -12.38 6.69 11.50
C ALA A 23 -13.03 7.96 12.05
N ARG A 24 -12.74 9.14 11.44
CA ARG A 24 -13.25 10.44 11.91
C ARG A 24 -14.54 10.84 11.22
N GLU A 25 -14.67 10.56 9.93
CA GLU A 25 -15.84 10.96 9.13
C GLU A 25 -17.18 10.43 9.71
N PRO A 26 -17.28 9.18 10.20
CA PRO A 26 -18.54 8.71 10.80
C PRO A 26 -18.89 9.47 12.07
N CYS A 27 -17.92 9.73 12.95
CA CYS A 27 -18.14 10.52 14.16
C CYS A 27 -18.57 11.95 13.82
N LEU A 28 -17.98 12.55 12.78
CA LEU A 28 -18.34 13.88 12.30
C LEU A 28 -19.76 13.91 11.75
N ALA A 29 -20.13 12.93 10.92
CA ALA A 29 -21.47 12.80 10.36
C ALA A 29 -22.54 12.69 11.47
N THR A 30 -22.30 11.86 12.50
CA THR A 30 -23.17 11.75 13.67
C THR A 30 -23.29 13.07 14.41
N SER A 31 -22.18 13.79 14.62
CA SER A 31 -22.19 15.08 15.34
C SER A 31 -22.95 16.19 14.60
N LEU A 32 -23.03 16.09 13.27
CA LEU A 32 -23.75 17.01 12.40
C LEU A 32 -25.17 16.53 12.08
N CYS A 33 -25.59 15.37 12.59
CA CYS A 33 -26.85 14.71 12.25
C CYS A 33 -27.06 14.52 10.73
N VAL A 34 -25.99 14.26 9.99
CA VAL A 34 -26.01 13.97 8.55
C VAL A 34 -25.59 12.54 8.27
N SER A 35 -25.95 12.01 7.10
CA SER A 35 -25.48 10.71 6.65
C SER A 35 -23.98 10.74 6.31
N SER A 36 -23.28 9.65 6.62
CA SER A 36 -21.88 9.47 6.26
C SER A 36 -21.71 9.44 4.74
N LEU A 37 -20.74 10.20 4.21
CA LEU A 37 -20.38 10.22 2.79
C LEU A 37 -19.32 9.17 2.41
N ILE A 38 -18.76 8.48 3.41
CA ILE A 38 -17.81 7.39 3.21
C ILE A 38 -18.51 6.04 3.30
N HIS A 39 -17.87 5.01 2.73
CA HIS A 39 -18.34 3.64 2.79
C HIS A 39 -18.55 3.15 4.23
N SER A 40 -19.61 2.36 4.41
CA SER A 40 -20.03 1.82 5.71
C SER A 40 -19.06 0.79 6.27
N SER A 41 -18.35 0.05 5.41
CA SER A 41 -17.35 -0.94 5.82
C SER A 41 -15.98 -0.69 5.20
N ILE A 42 -14.95 -1.22 5.86
CA ILE A 42 -13.58 -1.20 5.34
C ILE A 42 -13.45 -2.07 4.08
N GLN A 43 -14.23 -3.15 3.97
CA GLN A 43 -14.22 -4.04 2.82
C GLN A 43 -14.78 -3.33 1.58
N ASP A 44 -15.87 -2.57 1.70
CA ASP A 44 -16.40 -1.76 0.60
C ASP A 44 -15.37 -0.72 0.12
N THR A 45 -14.61 -0.15 1.06
CA THR A 45 -13.48 0.75 0.74
C THR A 45 -12.36 -0.01 0.02
N HIS A 46 -12.14 -1.29 0.38
CA HIS A 46 -11.20 -2.17 -0.30
C HIS A 46 -11.59 -2.45 -1.73
N ASP A 47 -12.83 -2.84 -1.95
CA ASP A 47 -13.36 -3.17 -3.27
C ASP A 47 -13.45 -1.94 -4.17
N CYS A 48 -13.89 -0.81 -3.62
CA CYS A 48 -13.92 0.46 -4.34
C CYS A 48 -12.52 0.90 -4.78
N TYR A 49 -11.53 0.89 -3.87
CA TYR A 49 -10.15 1.24 -4.22
C TYR A 49 -9.59 0.32 -5.31
N ASN A 50 -9.80 -0.99 -5.20
CA ASN A 50 -9.31 -1.97 -6.15
C ASN A 50 -9.97 -1.80 -7.52
N GLY A 51 -11.29 -1.62 -7.57
CA GLY A 51 -12.02 -1.35 -8.81
C GLY A 51 -11.55 -0.05 -9.49
N ARG A 52 -11.29 1.01 -8.70
CA ARG A 52 -10.77 2.28 -9.23
C ARG A 52 -9.33 2.15 -9.71
N ALA A 53 -8.48 1.38 -9.03
CA ALA A 53 -7.12 1.10 -9.48
C ALA A 53 -7.15 0.38 -10.84
N THR A 54 -7.95 -0.67 -10.99
CA THR A 54 -8.14 -1.39 -12.26
C THR A 54 -8.61 -0.46 -13.38
N PHE A 55 -9.62 0.35 -13.12
CA PHE A 55 -10.13 1.34 -14.09
C PHE A 55 -9.04 2.32 -14.55
N LEU A 56 -8.24 2.84 -13.62
CA LEU A 56 -7.17 3.78 -13.94
C LEU A 56 -6.03 3.12 -14.71
N LEU A 57 -5.70 1.86 -14.42
CA LEU A 57 -4.70 1.09 -15.17
C LEU A 57 -5.09 0.92 -16.64
N ASP A 58 -6.37 0.68 -16.94
CA ASP A 58 -6.85 0.61 -18.33
C ASP A 58 -6.64 1.94 -19.07
N HIS A 59 -6.76 3.08 -18.37
CA HIS A 59 -6.49 4.41 -18.93
C HIS A 59 -5.00 4.73 -19.08
N VAL A 60 -4.17 4.25 -18.15
CA VAL A 60 -2.71 4.34 -18.25
C VAL A 60 -2.23 3.61 -19.50
N ARG A 61 -2.75 2.40 -19.75
CA ARG A 61 -2.41 1.60 -20.94
C ARG A 61 -2.75 2.29 -22.26
N ARG A 62 -3.73 3.19 -22.25
CA ARG A 62 -4.13 4.02 -23.40
C ARG A 62 -3.33 5.31 -23.54
N GLY A 63 -2.39 5.58 -22.62
CA GLY A 63 -1.59 6.80 -22.60
C GLY A 63 -2.35 8.06 -22.18
N ALA A 64 -3.56 7.91 -21.63
CA ALA A 64 -4.43 9.04 -21.27
C ALA A 64 -4.24 9.51 -19.81
N ALA A 65 -3.57 8.70 -18.98
CA ALA A 65 -3.35 9.00 -17.57
C ALA A 65 -2.02 8.44 -17.07
N ALA A 66 -1.52 9.03 -16.00
CA ALA A 66 -0.50 8.46 -15.13
C ALA A 66 -1.11 8.26 -13.74
N VAL A 67 -0.80 7.15 -13.07
CA VAL A 67 -1.38 6.83 -11.76
C VAL A 67 -0.33 6.44 -10.74
N THR A 68 -0.45 6.99 -9.54
CA THR A 68 0.31 6.61 -8.36
C THR A 68 -0.62 5.94 -7.35
N LEU A 69 -0.50 4.63 -7.17
CA LEU A 69 -1.30 3.84 -6.25
C LEU A 69 -0.67 3.85 -4.84
N ALA A 70 -1.25 4.62 -3.92
CA ALA A 70 -0.74 4.77 -2.56
C ALA A 70 -1.51 3.87 -1.58
N THR A 71 -0.95 2.69 -1.29
CA THR A 71 -1.57 1.71 -0.39
C THR A 71 -0.53 0.86 0.36
N HIS A 72 -0.82 0.55 1.62
CA HIS A 72 -0.06 -0.41 2.42
C HIS A 72 -0.64 -1.82 2.41
N ASN A 73 -1.84 -2.00 1.85
CA ASN A 73 -2.49 -3.31 1.75
C ASN A 73 -1.80 -4.15 0.66
N VAL A 74 -1.27 -5.31 1.06
CA VAL A 74 -0.48 -6.21 0.19
C VAL A 74 -1.35 -6.77 -0.94
N ASP A 75 -2.55 -7.25 -0.62
CA ASP A 75 -3.47 -7.86 -1.59
C ASP A 75 -3.82 -6.89 -2.71
N SER A 76 -4.02 -5.61 -2.38
CA SER A 76 -4.34 -4.56 -3.35
C SER A 76 -3.15 -4.22 -4.24
N ARG A 77 -1.91 -4.30 -3.70
CA ARG A 77 -0.70 -4.14 -4.51
C ARG A 77 -0.54 -5.33 -5.46
N GLN A 78 -0.76 -6.55 -4.97
CA GLN A 78 -0.67 -7.76 -5.77
C GLN A 78 -1.72 -7.75 -6.89
N LEU A 79 -2.97 -7.40 -6.58
CA LEU A 79 -4.05 -7.30 -7.56
C LEU A 79 -3.74 -6.26 -8.65
N ALA A 80 -3.32 -5.07 -8.26
CA ALA A 80 -2.95 -4.02 -9.21
C ALA A 80 -1.72 -4.40 -10.05
N ALA A 81 -0.72 -5.07 -9.46
CA ALA A 81 0.45 -5.55 -10.18
C ALA A 81 0.10 -6.68 -11.16
N ALA A 82 -0.78 -7.60 -10.79
CA ALA A 82 -1.30 -8.65 -11.68
C ALA A 82 -2.04 -8.02 -12.87
N ARG A 83 -2.95 -7.09 -12.60
CA ARG A 83 -3.69 -6.36 -13.64
C ARG A 83 -2.77 -5.57 -14.57
N ALA A 84 -1.76 -4.88 -14.04
CA ALA A 84 -0.78 -4.17 -14.85
C ALA A 84 -0.02 -5.10 -15.80
N ARG A 85 0.32 -6.32 -15.35
CA ARG A 85 0.96 -7.34 -16.20
C ARG A 85 0.03 -7.83 -17.30
N GLU A 86 -1.23 -8.10 -16.99
CA GLU A 86 -2.25 -8.49 -17.99
C GLU A 86 -2.40 -7.45 -19.09
N LEU A 87 -2.34 -6.16 -18.73
CA LEU A 87 -2.43 -5.05 -19.67
C LEU A 87 -1.13 -4.80 -20.44
N GLY A 88 -0.04 -5.49 -20.11
CA GLY A 88 1.27 -5.30 -20.72
C GLY A 88 1.95 -4.00 -20.30
N ILE A 89 1.60 -3.42 -19.14
CA ILE A 89 2.28 -2.23 -18.60
C ILE A 89 3.64 -2.68 -18.06
N GLY A 90 4.71 -2.20 -18.70
CA GLY A 90 6.08 -2.55 -18.35
C GLY A 90 6.48 -2.04 -16.96
N ARG A 91 7.40 -2.75 -16.29
CA ARG A 91 7.89 -2.40 -14.93
C ARG A 91 8.59 -1.03 -14.84
N GLY A 92 8.87 -0.38 -15.96
CA GLY A 92 9.48 0.95 -16.06
C GLY A 92 8.60 2.00 -16.72
N ASP A 93 7.32 1.70 -16.97
CA ASP A 93 6.39 2.67 -17.53
C ASP A 93 6.15 3.81 -16.52
N ARG A 94 6.42 5.06 -16.94
CA ARG A 94 6.21 6.25 -16.10
C ARG A 94 4.73 6.50 -15.80
N GLY A 95 3.82 5.85 -16.53
CA GLY A 95 2.39 5.92 -16.31
C GLY A 95 1.89 5.19 -15.05
N LEU A 96 2.67 4.26 -14.47
CA LEU A 96 2.27 3.54 -13.25
C LEU A 96 3.36 3.58 -12.19
N GLN A 97 3.01 4.12 -11.03
CA GLN A 97 3.84 4.10 -9.84
C GLN A 97 3.07 3.55 -8.65
N PHE A 98 3.79 2.92 -7.74
CA PHE A 98 3.22 2.55 -6.45
C PHE A 98 3.84 3.46 -5.40
N ALA A 99 3.06 4.01 -4.47
CA ALA A 99 3.60 4.80 -3.38
C ALA A 99 3.48 4.04 -2.06
N ARG A 100 4.44 4.26 -1.16
CA ARG A 100 4.41 3.74 0.21
C ARG A 100 4.99 4.78 1.17
N LEU A 101 4.38 4.92 2.34
CA LEU A 101 4.96 5.71 3.42
C LEU A 101 6.06 4.93 4.15
N THR A 102 7.18 5.58 4.39
CA THR A 102 8.31 4.99 5.14
C THR A 102 8.00 4.99 6.63
N GLY A 103 8.37 3.91 7.33
CA GLY A 103 8.22 3.81 8.78
C GLY A 103 6.87 3.27 9.28
N MET A 104 5.94 2.89 8.38
CA MET A 104 4.61 2.39 8.75
C MET A 104 4.44 0.86 8.62
N ALA A 105 5.42 0.17 8.03
CA ALA A 105 5.47 -1.30 7.97
C ALA A 105 6.94 -1.73 7.90
N GLY A 106 7.56 -1.97 9.06
CA GLY A 106 8.96 -2.41 9.16
C GLY A 106 9.18 -3.90 8.83
N GLY A 107 8.12 -4.71 8.72
CA GLY A 107 8.22 -6.16 8.56
C GLY A 107 8.25 -6.68 7.11
N LEU A 108 7.57 -6.01 6.17
CA LEU A 108 7.48 -6.46 4.78
C LEU A 108 8.65 -5.92 3.94
N SER A 109 9.83 -6.46 4.26
CA SER A 109 11.03 -6.39 3.41
C SER A 109 11.04 -7.50 2.33
N LEU A 110 9.90 -8.10 2.00
CA LEU A 110 9.78 -9.10 0.93
C LEU A 110 9.86 -8.48 -0.49
N ASP A 111 9.67 -7.16 -0.62
CA ASP A 111 9.87 -6.40 -1.88
C ASP A 111 11.37 -6.18 -2.23
N ARG A 112 12.31 -6.69 -1.44
CA ARG A 112 13.74 -6.64 -1.76
C ARG A 112 14.21 -7.79 -2.66
N ALA A 113 13.38 -8.81 -2.90
CA ALA A 113 13.69 -9.79 -3.93
C ALA A 113 13.65 -9.07 -5.30
N PRO A 114 14.71 -9.14 -6.14
CA PRO A 114 14.78 -8.46 -7.44
C PRO A 114 13.56 -8.77 -8.33
N GLN A 115 13.00 -9.95 -8.13
CA GLN A 115 11.92 -10.55 -8.89
C GLN A 115 10.56 -9.88 -8.62
N HIS A 116 10.37 -9.22 -7.47
CA HIS A 116 9.10 -8.63 -7.02
C HIS A 116 9.19 -7.12 -6.78
N ARG A 117 10.34 -6.51 -7.10
CA ARG A 117 10.56 -5.08 -6.94
C ARG A 117 9.65 -4.30 -7.90
N VAL A 118 8.58 -3.76 -7.34
CA VAL A 118 7.77 -2.73 -8.00
C VAL A 118 8.34 -1.38 -7.57
N PRO A 119 8.76 -0.51 -8.50
CA PRO A 119 9.26 0.83 -8.15
C PRO A 119 8.24 1.57 -7.30
N GLY A 120 8.67 1.90 -6.08
CA GLY A 120 7.83 2.52 -5.06
C GLY A 120 8.28 3.95 -4.78
N GLU A 121 7.46 4.97 -5.03
CA GLU A 121 7.73 6.32 -4.53
C GLU A 121 7.65 6.33 -3.00
N GLN A 122 8.76 6.72 -2.39
CA GLN A 122 8.96 6.79 -0.96
C GLN A 122 8.62 8.19 -0.48
N VAL A 123 7.46 8.35 0.16
CA VAL A 123 7.08 9.66 0.73
C VAL A 123 7.65 9.75 2.15
N LEU A 124 8.64 10.63 2.34
CA LEU A 124 9.21 10.96 3.64
C LEU A 124 8.70 12.34 4.07
N ALA A 125 8.00 12.41 5.20
CA ALA A 125 7.63 13.69 5.79
C ALA A 125 8.81 14.22 6.61
N VAL A 126 9.59 15.16 6.04
CA VAL A 126 10.63 15.91 6.78
C VAL A 126 10.05 17.26 7.16
N ARG A 127 9.67 17.46 8.43
CA ARG A 127 9.18 18.74 8.96
C ARG A 127 9.66 18.94 10.40
N PRO A 128 9.74 20.20 10.89
CA PRO A 128 10.00 20.50 12.30
C PRO A 128 9.04 19.77 13.24
N VAL A 129 9.50 19.45 14.46
CA VAL A 129 8.80 18.58 15.41
C VAL A 129 7.38 19.06 15.72
N GLU A 130 7.19 20.37 15.90
CA GLU A 130 5.88 20.99 16.16
C GLU A 130 4.85 20.75 15.03
N HIS A 131 5.29 20.65 13.79
CA HIS A 131 4.41 20.42 12.63
C HIS A 131 4.18 18.93 12.31
N ILE A 132 4.93 18.01 12.95
CA ILE A 132 4.82 16.57 12.68
C ILE A 132 3.87 15.85 13.63
N ILE A 133 3.60 16.41 14.82
CA ILE A 133 2.72 15.77 15.81
C ILE A 133 1.31 15.44 15.26
N PRO A 134 0.59 16.36 14.58
CA PRO A 134 -0.73 16.05 14.03
C PRO A 134 -0.68 15.01 12.88
N TYR A 135 0.48 14.87 12.24
CA TYR A 135 0.73 13.81 11.27
C TYR A 135 0.93 12.48 11.99
N LEU A 136 1.80 12.40 13.00
CA LEU A 136 2.07 11.20 13.78
C LEU A 136 0.82 10.63 14.47
N ILE A 137 -0.03 11.47 15.07
CA ILE A 137 -1.30 11.02 15.68
C ILE A 137 -2.22 10.37 14.64
N ARG A 138 -2.29 10.95 13.43
CA ARG A 138 -3.07 10.40 12.31
C ARG A 138 -2.52 9.05 11.88
N ARG A 139 -1.19 8.95 11.79
CA ARG A 139 -0.48 7.72 11.43
C ARG A 139 -0.69 6.63 12.48
N ALA A 140 -0.73 6.97 13.77
CA ALA A 140 -1.06 6.04 14.84
C ALA A 140 -2.49 5.52 14.73
N LYS A 141 -3.47 6.39 14.45
CA LYS A 141 -4.88 5.99 14.24
C LYS A 141 -5.07 5.13 12.98
N GLU A 142 -4.44 5.49 11.87
CA GLU A 142 -4.46 4.69 10.64
C GLU A 142 -3.79 3.32 10.84
N ASN A 143 -2.67 3.29 11.58
CA ASN A 143 -1.98 2.05 11.92
C ASN A 143 -2.68 1.22 12.99
N MET A 144 -3.63 1.77 13.74
CA MET A 144 -4.41 1.00 14.71
C MET A 144 -5.19 -0.12 14.00
N GLY A 145 -5.67 0.15 12.78
CA GLY A 145 -6.25 -0.87 11.89
C GLY A 145 -5.20 -1.84 11.32
N LEU A 146 -3.99 -1.37 10.98
CA LEU A 146 -2.87 -2.22 10.53
C LEU A 146 -2.29 -3.12 11.65
N LEU A 147 -2.48 -2.79 12.93
CA LEU A 147 -2.18 -3.70 14.04
C LEU A 147 -3.05 -4.98 14.00
N SER A 148 -4.18 -4.99 13.27
CA SER A 148 -4.93 -6.23 12.99
C SER A 148 -4.22 -7.07 11.91
N SER A 149 -3.67 -6.45 10.86
CA SER A 149 -2.78 -7.10 9.88
C SER A 149 -1.42 -7.50 10.45
N SER A 150 -1.02 -6.95 11.60
CA SER A 150 0.12 -7.42 12.40
C SER A 150 -0.05 -8.86 12.88
N SER A 151 -1.23 -9.48 12.77
CA SER A 151 -1.38 -10.92 13.01
C SER A 151 -0.46 -11.75 12.11
N PHE A 152 -0.29 -11.35 10.84
CA PHE A 152 0.62 -12.01 9.91
C PHE A 152 2.09 -11.77 10.28
N ASP A 153 2.47 -10.54 10.60
CA ASP A 153 3.83 -10.20 11.06
C ASP A 153 4.16 -10.89 12.39
N LYS A 154 3.20 -10.98 13.32
CA LYS A 154 3.31 -11.73 14.58
C LYS A 154 3.49 -13.22 14.30
N GLN A 155 2.80 -13.77 13.30
CA GLN A 155 2.96 -15.16 12.91
C GLN A 155 4.35 -15.42 12.31
N LEU A 156 4.86 -14.52 11.46
CA LEU A 156 6.21 -14.60 10.91
C LEU A 156 7.29 -14.43 11.99
N LEU A 157 7.13 -13.48 12.90
CA LEU A 157 8.01 -13.31 14.05
C LEU A 157 8.00 -14.54 14.96
N ARG A 158 6.83 -15.11 15.23
CA ARG A 158 6.71 -16.38 15.97
C ARG A 158 7.43 -17.52 15.23
N LYS A 159 7.24 -17.65 13.92
CA LYS A 159 7.94 -18.67 13.10
C LYS A 159 9.46 -18.50 13.17
N GLU A 160 9.96 -17.29 13.04
CA GLU A 160 11.41 -17.02 13.09
C GLU A 160 11.99 -17.19 14.49
N LEU A 161 11.27 -16.79 15.55
CA LEU A 161 11.65 -17.05 16.93
C LEU A 161 11.71 -18.55 17.21
N VAL A 162 10.72 -19.33 16.76
CA VAL A 162 10.72 -20.79 16.87
C VAL A 162 11.87 -21.40 16.08
N ARG A 163 12.17 -20.90 14.87
CA ARG A 163 13.31 -21.36 14.07
C ARG A 163 14.63 -21.13 14.82
N ARG A 164 14.84 -19.92 15.35
CA ARG A 164 16.04 -19.56 16.12
C ARG A 164 16.15 -20.37 17.41
N PHE A 165 15.03 -20.60 18.10
CA PHE A 165 15.00 -21.42 19.30
C PHE A 165 15.33 -22.89 18.99
N LYS A 166 14.78 -23.45 17.90
CA LYS A 166 15.14 -24.80 17.42
C LYS A 166 16.63 -24.89 17.05
N VAL A 167 17.17 -23.91 16.34
CA VAL A 167 18.60 -23.85 15.99
C VAL A 167 19.48 -23.72 17.24
N ALA A 168 19.05 -22.98 18.25
CA ALA A 168 19.77 -22.80 19.51
C ALA A 168 19.70 -24.04 20.42
N MET A 169 18.56 -24.76 20.44
CA MET A 169 18.35 -25.94 21.27
C MET A 169 18.88 -27.23 20.63
N LEU A 170 18.87 -27.34 19.30
CA LEU A 170 19.40 -28.48 18.54
C LEU A 170 20.84 -28.23 18.06
N GLY A 171 21.68 -27.64 18.92
CA GLY A 171 23.01 -27.13 18.58
C GLY A 171 23.77 -27.95 17.53
N CYS A 172 24.30 -27.23 16.52
CA CYS A 172 25.31 -27.68 15.55
C CYS A 172 25.06 -29.00 14.81
N ASN A 173 24.39 -28.94 13.64
CA ASN A 173 24.92 -29.53 12.40
C ASN A 173 24.08 -29.15 11.17
N CYS A 174 24.40 -28.04 10.49
CA CYS A 174 24.16 -27.79 9.06
C CYS A 174 24.40 -26.30 8.73
N TYR A 175 25.65 -25.87 8.75
CA TYR A 175 26.09 -24.69 8.00
C TYR A 175 27.12 -25.14 6.98
N MET A 176 26.70 -25.91 5.98
CA MET A 176 27.54 -26.19 4.80
C MET A 176 26.73 -26.77 3.62
N ASN A 177 25.64 -26.12 3.20
CA ASN A 177 25.03 -26.40 1.88
C ASN A 177 24.09 -25.29 1.38
N TRP A 178 24.57 -24.03 1.38
CA TRP A 178 23.85 -22.91 0.76
C TRP A 178 24.75 -22.02 -0.11
N LEU A 179 25.85 -22.57 -0.65
CA LEU A 179 26.74 -21.80 -1.53
C LEU A 179 26.74 -22.23 -3.00
N PHE A 180 26.06 -23.30 -3.40
CA PHE A 180 25.77 -23.58 -4.82
C PHE A 180 24.50 -24.45 -4.92
N ASP A 181 23.38 -23.81 -5.25
CA ASP A 181 22.35 -24.21 -6.24
C ASP A 181 21.15 -23.26 -6.19
#